data_AF-A0A8B6UKP7-F1
#
_entry.id   AF-A0A8B6UKP7-F1
#
_cell.length_a   1.000
_cell.length_b   1.000
_cell.length_c   1.000
_cell.angle_alpha   90.00
_cell.angle_beta   90.00
_cell.angle_gamma   90.00
#
_symmetry.space_group_name_H-M   'P 1'
#
loop_
_entity.id
_entity.type
_entity.pdbx_description
1 polymer ?
#
loop_
_entity_poly.entity_id
_entity_poly.type
_entity_poly.pdbx_seq_one_letter_code
_entity_poly.pdbx_strand_id
1 'polypeptide(L)'
;MTLIIEDGTGKPDAESYASAADLVMYAGKFGVAIPADGTAQEALLRRSALVMDGMTWKGRKMSGDQALAWPRRGVELDCEIKPDNYLPARIQYGQMALAAEIHQDDIDPPDKRKGAVTLERVEGAVTREYATIPNTSGRLLPAAPDRPSATQFADYLQKRGLFAVRA
;
A
#
# COMPACT_ATOMS: atom_id res chain seq x y z
N MET A 1 -18.46 1.25 14.63
CA MET A 1 -17.60 0.96 15.80
C MET A 1 -16.26 1.51 15.43
N THR A 2 -15.77 2.50 16.19
CA THR A 2 -14.54 3.22 15.85
C THR A 2 -13.35 2.28 15.74
N LEU A 3 -12.52 2.50 14.72
CA LEU A 3 -11.28 1.74 14.52
C LEU A 3 -10.34 1.87 15.71
N ILE A 4 -9.73 0.76 16.10
CA ILE A 4 -8.58 0.75 17.00
C ILE A 4 -7.32 0.98 16.17
N ILE A 5 -6.64 2.10 16.43
CA ILE A 5 -5.46 2.52 15.66
C ILE A 5 -4.18 1.98 16.29
N GLU A 6 -3.32 1.44 15.43
CA GLU A 6 -1.96 1.05 15.76
C GLU A 6 -1.09 2.30 15.98
N ASP A 7 -0.46 2.39 17.16
CA ASP A 7 0.26 3.58 17.63
C ASP A 7 1.77 3.36 17.78
N GLY A 8 2.29 2.22 17.31
CA GLY A 8 3.70 1.87 17.48
C GLY A 8 3.93 0.75 18.48
N THR A 9 2.94 0.44 19.32
CA THR A 9 3.08 -0.55 20.40
C THR A 9 2.86 -1.99 19.96
N GLY A 10 2.30 -2.22 18.77
CA GLY A 10 1.97 -3.56 18.26
C GLY A 10 0.77 -4.16 18.97
N LYS A 11 -0.35 -3.42 19.03
CA LYS A 11 -1.52 -3.79 19.81
C LYS A 11 -2.15 -5.10 19.30
N PRO A 12 -2.73 -5.92 20.21
CA PRO A 12 -3.40 -7.15 19.82
C PRO A 12 -4.78 -6.95 19.20
N ASP A 13 -5.35 -5.76 19.31
CA ASP A 13 -6.67 -5.39 18.83
C ASP A 13 -6.64 -4.26 17.80
N ALA A 14 -5.45 -3.85 17.32
CA ALA A 14 -5.35 -2.85 16.25
C ALA A 14 -5.99 -3.36 14.94
N GLU A 15 -6.81 -2.50 14.34
CA GLU A 15 -7.55 -2.79 13.10
C GLU A 15 -7.01 -2.00 11.90
N SER A 16 -6.26 -0.94 12.15
CA SER A 16 -5.76 -0.02 11.11
C SER A 16 -4.52 0.76 11.58
N TYR A 17 -3.68 1.20 10.64
CA TYR A 17 -2.58 2.15 10.87
C TYR A 17 -3.02 3.62 10.72
N ALA A 18 -4.18 3.88 10.12
CA ALA A 18 -4.74 5.21 9.89
C ALA A 18 -6.20 5.29 10.32
N SER A 19 -6.65 6.45 10.78
CA SER A 19 -8.06 6.69 11.14
C SER A 19 -8.91 7.04 9.92
N ALA A 20 -10.24 6.97 10.06
CA ALA A 20 -11.15 7.46 9.02
C ALA A 20 -10.98 8.96 8.74
N ALA A 21 -10.68 9.76 9.78
CA ALA A 21 -10.39 11.18 9.63
C ALA A 21 -9.11 11.42 8.82
N ASP A 22 -8.07 10.62 9.03
CA ASP A 22 -6.84 10.68 8.24
C ASP A 22 -7.12 10.36 6.77
N LEU A 23 -7.94 9.33 6.50
CA LEU A 23 -8.34 8.95 5.16
C LEU A 23 -9.11 10.08 4.45
N VAL A 24 -10.03 10.75 5.14
CA VAL A 24 -10.76 11.91 4.59
C VAL A 24 -9.81 13.08 4.29
N MET A 25 -8.88 13.39 5.20
CA MET A 25 -7.88 14.43 4.96
C MET A 25 -6.96 14.07 3.78
N TYR A 26 -6.54 12.82 3.70
CA TYR A 26 -5.73 12.30 2.60
C TYR A 26 -6.47 12.43 1.26
N ALA A 27 -7.74 12.01 1.22
CA ALA A 27 -8.60 12.14 0.04
C ALA A 27 -8.76 13.58 -0.43
N GLY A 28 -9.04 14.51 0.49
CA GLY A 28 -9.13 15.94 0.16
C GLY A 28 -7.80 16.53 -0.33
N LYS A 29 -6.67 16.11 0.26
CA LYS A 29 -5.35 16.65 -0.07
C LYS A 29 -4.81 16.18 -1.43
N PHE A 30 -5.11 14.94 -1.80
CA PHE A 30 -4.55 14.30 -3.00
C PHE A 30 -5.59 14.01 -4.09
N GLY A 31 -6.85 14.41 -3.88
CA GLY A 31 -7.91 14.30 -4.88
C GLY A 31 -8.32 12.87 -5.20
N VAL A 32 -8.19 11.94 -4.24
CA VAL A 32 -8.60 10.54 -4.43
C VAL A 32 -10.04 10.32 -3.97
N ALA A 33 -10.74 9.41 -4.64
CA ALA A 33 -12.12 9.07 -4.31
C ALA A 33 -12.16 8.08 -3.13
N ILE A 34 -13.08 8.32 -2.19
CA ILE A 34 -13.41 7.43 -1.07
C ILE A 34 -14.93 7.48 -0.81
N PRO A 35 -15.51 6.50 -0.11
CA PRO A 35 -16.91 6.57 0.32
C PRO A 35 -17.18 7.80 1.19
N ALA A 36 -18.37 8.40 1.06
CA ALA A 36 -18.80 9.50 1.92
C ALA A 36 -19.17 9.05 3.34
N ASP A 37 -19.61 7.80 3.48
CA ASP A 37 -20.01 7.22 4.77
C ASP A 37 -18.80 6.78 5.61
N GLY A 38 -18.80 7.18 6.89
CA GLY A 38 -17.70 6.87 7.81
C GLY A 38 -17.56 5.37 8.09
N THR A 39 -18.65 4.61 8.15
CA THR A 39 -18.57 3.16 8.41
C THR A 39 -17.97 2.42 7.21
N ALA A 40 -18.28 2.87 5.99
CA ALA A 40 -17.66 2.38 4.76
C ALA A 40 -16.16 2.73 4.69
N GLN A 41 -15.75 3.92 5.12
CA GLN A 41 -14.33 4.29 5.23
C GLN A 41 -13.58 3.40 6.23
N GLU A 42 -14.17 3.12 7.39
CA GLU A 42 -13.58 2.21 8.37
C GLU A 42 -13.46 0.78 7.82
N ALA A 43 -14.50 0.28 7.11
CA ALA A 43 -14.46 -1.03 6.48
C ALA A 43 -13.37 -1.11 5.38
N LEU A 44 -13.19 -0.03 4.62
CA LEU A 44 -12.17 0.08 3.60
C LEU A 44 -10.75 0.03 4.19
N LEU A 45 -10.54 0.71 5.32
CA LEU A 45 -9.28 0.65 6.06
C LEU A 45 -8.99 -0.76 6.59
N ARG A 46 -9.98 -1.49 7.11
CA ARG A 46 -9.82 -2.90 7.51
C ARG A 46 -9.46 -3.79 6.33
N ARG A 47 -10.08 -3.60 5.17
CA ARG A 47 -9.75 -4.35 3.93
C ARG A 47 -8.32 -4.07 3.48
N SER A 48 -7.90 -2.81 3.49
CA SER A 48 -6.51 -2.46 3.15
C SER A 48 -5.50 -3.06 4.15
N ALA A 49 -5.82 -3.09 5.44
CA ALA A 49 -4.99 -3.74 6.46
C ALA A 49 -4.84 -5.25 6.18
N LEU A 50 -5.92 -5.94 5.81
CA LEU A 50 -5.88 -7.36 5.44
C LEU A 50 -4.98 -7.62 4.23
N VAL A 51 -5.02 -6.75 3.22
CA VAL A 51 -4.12 -6.84 2.06
C VAL A 51 -2.66 -6.64 2.48
N MET A 52 -2.40 -5.67 3.36
CA MET A 52 -1.08 -5.46 3.96
C MET A 52 -0.59 -6.66 4.79
N ASP A 53 -1.49 -7.40 5.41
CA ASP A 53 -1.14 -8.60 6.17
C ASP A 53 -0.60 -9.73 5.31
N GLY A 54 -0.98 -9.78 4.03
CA GLY A 54 -0.44 -10.71 3.05
C GLY A 54 0.93 -10.33 2.48
N MET A 55 1.47 -9.17 2.85
CA MET A 55 2.74 -8.67 2.30
C MET A 55 3.96 -9.17 3.09
N THR A 56 5.08 -9.35 2.38
CA THR A 56 6.34 -9.77 2.98
C THR A 56 7.19 -8.56 3.36
N TRP A 57 7.04 -8.08 4.60
CA TRP A 57 7.76 -6.92 5.12
C TRP A 57 9.20 -7.23 5.56
N LYS A 58 10.08 -6.22 5.55
CA LYS A 58 11.42 -6.29 6.17
C LYS A 58 11.29 -6.32 7.69
N GLY A 59 11.88 -7.33 8.32
CA GLY A 59 11.78 -7.57 9.76
C GLY A 59 10.71 -8.61 10.11
N ARG A 60 10.32 -8.66 11.37
CA ARG A 60 9.24 -9.51 11.89
C ARG A 60 8.38 -8.82 12.96
N LYS A 61 7.19 -9.36 13.20
CA LYS A 61 6.34 -8.97 14.35
C LYS A 61 7.08 -9.14 15.67
N MET A 62 6.77 -8.31 16.66
CA MET A 62 7.39 -8.41 18.00
C MET A 62 6.92 -9.66 18.74
N SER A 63 5.65 -10.01 18.61
CA SER A 63 5.03 -11.20 19.21
C SER A 63 3.95 -11.77 18.29
N GLY A 64 3.42 -12.95 18.62
CA GLY A 64 2.25 -13.52 17.93
C GLY A 64 0.96 -12.74 18.19
N ASP A 65 0.89 -12.01 19.30
CA ASP A 65 -0.29 -11.23 19.68
C ASP A 65 -0.42 -9.94 18.88
N GLN A 66 0.65 -9.44 18.27
CA GLN A 66 0.59 -8.24 17.45
C GLN A 66 -0.38 -8.45 16.26
N ALA A 67 -1.46 -7.66 16.20
CA ALA A 67 -2.53 -7.84 15.23
C ALA A 67 -2.04 -7.63 13.78
N LEU A 68 -1.57 -6.42 13.47
CA LEU A 68 -1.24 -6.02 12.11
C LEU A 68 0.20 -6.43 11.70
N ALA A 69 0.42 -6.65 10.41
CA ALA A 69 1.67 -7.22 9.89
C ALA A 69 2.93 -6.34 9.91
N TRP A 70 2.82 -5.03 10.13
CA TRP A 70 3.98 -4.13 10.13
C TRP A 70 5.02 -4.58 11.16
N PRO A 71 6.25 -4.92 10.74
CA PRO A 71 7.25 -5.44 11.65
C PRO A 71 7.67 -4.44 12.73
N ARG A 72 7.85 -4.97 13.94
CA ARG A 72 8.34 -4.24 15.11
C ARG A 72 9.75 -4.64 15.51
N ARG A 73 10.35 -5.64 14.86
CA ARG A 73 11.73 -6.07 15.15
C ARG A 73 12.51 -6.34 13.89
N GLY A 74 13.76 -5.88 13.87
CA GLY A 74 14.70 -6.13 12.77
C GLY A 74 14.30 -5.44 11.47
N VAL A 75 13.61 -4.29 11.57
CA VAL A 75 13.37 -3.42 10.42
C VAL A 75 14.67 -2.70 10.10
N GLU A 76 15.37 -3.16 9.05
CA GLU A 76 16.60 -2.53 8.57
C GLU A 76 16.32 -1.67 7.33
N LEU A 77 16.60 -0.38 7.44
CA LEU A 77 16.42 0.62 6.37
C LEU A 77 17.63 1.55 6.35
N ASP A 78 18.15 1.86 5.16
CA ASP A 78 19.37 2.66 4.98
C ASP A 78 20.56 2.18 5.85
N CYS A 79 20.75 0.86 5.92
CA CYS A 79 21.79 0.21 6.73
C CYS A 79 21.68 0.47 8.25
N GLU A 80 20.49 0.88 8.73
CA GLU A 80 20.22 1.13 10.14
C GLU A 80 19.02 0.29 10.61
N ILE A 81 19.19 -0.38 11.75
CA ILE A 81 18.08 -1.05 12.45
C ILE A 81 17.23 0.02 13.13
N LYS A 82 15.96 0.11 12.74
CA LYS A 82 15.00 1.04 13.32
C LYS A 82 14.49 0.55 14.68
N PRO A 83 14.11 1.47 15.59
CA PRO A 83 13.64 1.09 16.91
C PRO A 83 12.32 0.32 16.84
N ASP A 84 12.02 -0.47 17.87
CA ASP A 84 10.90 -1.40 17.82
C ASP A 84 9.52 -0.71 17.70
N ASN A 85 9.40 0.53 18.17
CA ASN A 85 8.19 1.35 18.06
C ASN A 85 8.11 2.15 16.75
N TYR A 86 9.05 1.96 15.82
CA TYR A 86 9.09 2.69 14.56
C TYR A 86 7.89 2.34 13.68
N LEU A 87 7.04 3.32 13.41
CA LEU A 87 5.97 3.26 12.41
C LEU A 87 6.22 4.36 11.37
N PRO A 88 6.73 4.03 10.17
CA PRO A 88 6.94 5.02 9.13
C PRO A 88 5.61 5.63 8.68
N ALA A 89 5.58 6.94 8.45
CA ALA A 89 4.42 7.61 7.87
C ALA A 89 3.98 6.99 6.52
N ARG A 90 4.92 6.38 5.78
CA ARG A 90 4.65 5.67 4.52
C ARG A 90 3.77 4.44 4.69
N ILE A 91 3.73 3.82 5.87
CA ILE A 91 2.82 2.72 6.16
C ILE A 91 1.39 3.23 6.30
N GLN A 92 1.22 4.39 6.95
CA GLN A 92 -0.08 5.06 7.05
C GLN A 92 -0.54 5.59 5.70
N TYR A 93 0.31 6.34 4.98
CA TYR A 93 0.00 6.83 3.63
C TYR A 93 -0.24 5.69 2.65
N GLY A 94 0.54 4.62 2.71
CA GLY A 94 0.35 3.45 1.88
C GLY A 94 -0.96 2.74 2.16
N GLN A 95 -1.38 2.62 3.43
CA GLN A 95 -2.69 2.08 3.75
C GLN A 95 -3.82 2.96 3.21
N MET A 96 -3.73 4.29 3.35
CA MET A 96 -4.74 5.21 2.82
C MET A 96 -4.80 5.22 1.28
N ALA A 97 -3.64 5.16 0.62
CA ALA A 97 -3.55 4.98 -0.83
C ALA A 97 -4.19 3.66 -1.27
N LEU A 98 -3.87 2.56 -0.57
CA LEU A 98 -4.42 1.23 -0.85
C LEU A 98 -5.92 1.18 -0.63
N ALA A 99 -6.42 1.83 0.43
CA ALA A 99 -7.85 1.98 0.67
C ALA A 99 -8.53 2.69 -0.52
N ALA A 100 -7.99 3.81 -0.98
CA ALA A 100 -8.52 4.52 -2.14
C ALA A 100 -8.46 3.69 -3.44
N GLU A 101 -7.38 2.95 -3.67
CA GLU A 101 -7.23 2.03 -4.80
C GLU A 101 -8.27 0.91 -4.76
N ILE A 102 -8.47 0.28 -3.60
CA ILE A 102 -9.50 -0.74 -3.40
C ILE A 102 -10.89 -0.16 -3.68
N HIS A 103 -11.18 1.05 -3.20
CA HIS A 103 -12.46 1.69 -3.48
C HIS A 103 -12.66 1.99 -4.97
N GLN A 104 -11.60 2.46 -5.64
CA GLN A 104 -11.61 2.70 -7.07
C GLN A 104 -11.88 1.40 -7.85
N ASP A 105 -11.30 0.28 -7.42
CA ASP A 105 -11.58 -1.04 -8.00
C ASP A 105 -12.99 -1.53 -7.70
N ASP A 106 -13.57 -1.21 -6.54
CA ASP A 106 -14.97 -1.58 -6.23
C ASP A 106 -15.96 -0.84 -7.15
N ILE A 107 -15.73 0.44 -7.43
CA ILE A 107 -16.63 1.29 -8.26
C ILE A 107 -16.35 1.15 -9.76
N ASP A 108 -15.10 0.87 -10.13
CA ASP A 108 -14.65 0.64 -11.50
C ASP A 108 -13.78 -0.62 -11.54
N PRO A 109 -14.40 -1.82 -11.56
CA PRO A 109 -13.68 -3.09 -11.51
C PRO A 109 -12.64 -3.23 -12.62
N PRO A 110 -11.41 -3.69 -12.31
CA PRO A 110 -10.35 -3.89 -13.30
C PRO A 110 -10.79 -4.74 -14.50
N ASP A 111 -11.61 -5.77 -14.27
CA ASP A 111 -12.12 -6.65 -15.33
C ASP A 111 -13.08 -5.96 -16.31
N LYS A 112 -13.67 -4.84 -15.91
CA LYS A 112 -14.55 -4.01 -16.74
C LYS A 112 -13.81 -2.87 -17.42
N ARG A 113 -12.59 -2.55 -16.97
CA ARG A 113 -11.73 -1.55 -17.63
C ARG A 113 -11.33 -2.10 -18.98
N LYS A 114 -11.92 -1.55 -20.05
CA LYS A 114 -11.38 -1.73 -21.38
C LYS A 114 -10.04 -1.00 -21.42
N GLY A 115 -8.95 -1.72 -21.67
CA GLY A 115 -7.66 -1.10 -21.93
C GLY A 115 -7.74 -0.10 -23.08
N ALA A 116 -6.70 0.71 -23.28
CA ALA A 116 -6.56 1.47 -24.53
C ALA A 116 -6.73 0.52 -25.72
N VAL A 117 -7.37 0.97 -26.80
CA VAL A 117 -7.45 0.21 -28.05
C VAL A 117 -6.02 -0.14 -28.47
N THR A 118 -5.64 -1.40 -28.28
CA THR A 118 -4.30 -1.90 -28.61
C THR A 118 -4.17 -2.18 -30.10
N LEU A 119 -5.28 -2.18 -30.84
CA LEU A 119 -5.34 -2.45 -32.27
C LEU A 119 -6.57 -1.80 -32.92
N GLU A 120 -6.35 -0.75 -33.71
CA GLU A 120 -7.22 -0.39 -34.82
C GLU A 120 -6.42 -0.68 -36.10
N ARG A 121 -6.73 -1.80 -36.75
CA ARG A 121 -6.01 -2.24 -37.96
C ARG A 121 -6.57 -1.48 -39.17
N VAL A 122 -5.81 -0.50 -39.62
CA VAL A 122 -5.76 -0.08 -41.03
C VAL A 122 -4.53 -0.76 -41.62
N GLU A 123 -4.67 -1.45 -42.76
CA GLU A 123 -3.60 -2.28 -43.31
C GLU A 123 -2.27 -1.53 -43.48
N GLY A 124 -1.20 -2.06 -42.88
CA GLY A 124 0.19 -1.68 -43.11
C GLY A 124 0.82 -0.69 -42.12
N ALA A 125 1.18 -1.10 -40.89
CA ALA A 125 2.25 -0.48 -40.10
C ALA A 125 2.64 -1.25 -38.80
N VAL A 126 3.95 -1.19 -38.52
CA VAL A 126 4.80 -1.48 -37.35
C VAL A 126 4.15 -1.73 -35.97
N THR A 127 4.61 -2.80 -35.29
CA THR A 127 4.35 -3.16 -33.88
C THR A 127 5.26 -2.43 -32.89
N ARG A 128 4.74 -2.03 -31.72
CA ARG A 128 5.54 -1.45 -30.62
C ARG A 128 5.07 -1.93 -29.24
N GLU A 129 6.03 -2.31 -28.39
CA GLU A 129 5.87 -2.75 -27.00
C GLU A 129 6.78 -1.91 -26.08
N TYR A 130 6.39 -1.70 -24.81
CA TYR A 130 7.16 -0.95 -23.82
C TYR A 130 7.43 -1.80 -22.58
N ALA A 131 8.67 -1.75 -22.07
CA ALA A 131 9.09 -2.45 -20.85
C ALA A 131 8.83 -1.60 -19.58
N THR A 132 8.62 -2.28 -18.45
CA THR A 132 8.58 -1.66 -17.11
C THR A 132 9.96 -1.15 -16.71
N ILE A 133 10.06 0.06 -16.15
CA ILE A 133 11.32 0.60 -15.62
C ILE A 133 11.50 0.06 -14.19
N PRO A 134 12.49 -0.82 -13.92
CA PRO A 134 12.85 -1.15 -12.55
C PRO A 134 13.60 0.03 -11.94
N ASN A 135 13.10 0.55 -10.82
CA ASN A 135 13.92 1.39 -9.95
C ASN A 135 14.72 0.45 -9.04
N THR A 136 16.03 0.33 -9.28
CA THR A 136 16.95 -0.53 -8.52
C THR A 136 17.84 0.27 -7.57
N SER A 137 17.50 1.54 -7.28
CA SER A 137 18.31 2.34 -6.36
C SER A 137 18.16 1.81 -4.94
N GLY A 138 19.26 1.37 -4.33
CA GLY A 138 19.34 0.92 -2.94
C GLY A 138 19.31 2.05 -1.91
N ARG A 139 18.71 3.19 -2.26
CA ARG A 139 18.51 4.35 -1.36
C ARG A 139 17.02 4.48 -1.09
N LEU A 140 16.63 4.81 0.14
CA LEU A 140 15.27 5.27 0.40
C LEU A 140 14.98 6.47 -0.49
N LEU A 141 14.06 6.30 -1.44
CA LEU A 141 13.47 7.42 -2.16
C LEU A 141 12.14 7.70 -1.48
N PRO A 142 12.01 8.79 -0.71
CA PRO A 142 10.74 9.09 -0.05
C PRO A 142 9.67 9.26 -1.13
N ALA A 143 8.79 8.27 -1.27
CA ALA A 143 7.64 8.36 -2.14
C ALA A 143 6.80 9.58 -1.72
N ALA A 144 6.45 10.46 -2.65
CA ALA A 144 5.51 11.52 -2.32
C ALA A 144 4.18 10.88 -1.86
N PRO A 145 3.45 11.45 -0.87
CA PRO A 145 2.30 10.77 -0.29
C PRO A 145 1.15 10.47 -1.27
N ASP A 146 1.09 11.18 -2.41
CA ASP A 146 0.15 10.99 -3.52
C ASP A 146 0.46 9.78 -4.41
N ARG A 147 1.62 9.13 -4.21
CA ARG A 147 2.02 7.95 -5.00
C ARG A 147 1.21 6.72 -4.61
N PRO A 148 0.99 5.78 -5.57
CA PRO A 148 0.29 4.53 -5.32
C PRO A 148 0.84 3.74 -4.14
N SER A 149 0.00 2.93 -3.50
CA SER A 149 0.34 2.14 -2.31
C SER A 149 1.59 1.28 -2.53
N ALA A 150 1.73 0.65 -3.70
CA ALA A 150 2.90 -0.13 -4.09
C ALA A 150 4.21 0.69 -4.02
N THR A 151 4.17 1.97 -4.38
CA THR A 151 5.33 2.87 -4.28
C THR A 151 5.61 3.25 -2.83
N GLN A 152 4.57 3.46 -2.02
CA GLN A 152 4.72 3.73 -0.58
C GLN A 152 5.39 2.55 0.14
N PHE A 153 5.05 1.31 -0.24
CA PHE A 153 5.54 0.10 0.41
C PHE A 153 6.87 -0.43 -0.12
N ALA A 154 7.26 -0.07 -1.36
CA ALA A 154 8.37 -0.68 -2.07
C ALA A 154 9.65 -0.84 -1.24
N ASP A 155 10.05 0.19 -0.49
CA ASP A 155 11.31 0.14 0.27
C ASP A 155 11.22 -0.67 1.57
N TYR A 156 10.01 -0.98 2.01
CA TYR A 156 9.73 -1.71 3.23
C TYR A 156 9.45 -3.19 2.99
N LEU A 157 9.20 -3.59 1.74
CA LEU A 157 9.00 -4.98 1.35
C LEU A 157 10.33 -5.70 1.16
N GLN A 158 10.35 -6.99 1.49
CA GLN A 158 11.43 -7.87 1.08
C GLN A 158 11.50 -7.89 -0.45
N LYS A 159 12.70 -7.75 -1.00
CA LYS A 159 12.95 -7.68 -2.46
C LYS A 159 12.13 -6.61 -3.18
N ARG A 160 11.71 -5.54 -2.49
CA ARG A 160 10.81 -4.49 -3.02
C ARG A 160 9.53 -5.01 -3.68
N GLY A 161 9.00 -6.14 -3.22
CA GLY A 161 7.83 -6.79 -3.80
C GLY A 161 8.09 -7.60 -5.07
N LEU A 162 9.36 -7.75 -5.49
CA LEU A 162 9.73 -8.62 -6.62
C LEU A 162 9.73 -10.09 -6.20
N PHE A 163 8.99 -10.90 -6.95
CA PHE A 163 9.00 -12.35 -6.81
C PHE A 163 9.99 -12.96 -7.81
N ALA A 164 10.78 -13.93 -7.36
CA ALA A 164 11.60 -14.73 -8.27
C ALA A 164 10.67 -15.71 -9.00
N VAL A 165 10.45 -15.51 -10.30
CA VAL A 165 9.77 -16.49 -11.14
C VAL A 165 10.79 -17.55 -11.50
N ARG A 166 10.60 -18.79 -11.03
CA ARG A 166 11.39 -19.93 -11.51
C ARG A 166 10.96 -20.23 -12.94
N ALA A 167 11.91 -20.17 -13.88
CA ALA A 167 11.75 -20.64 -15.24
C ALA A 167 11.70 -22.17 -15.29
#